data_AF-A0A0M0WEI3-F1
#
_entry.id   AF-A0A0M0WEI3-F1
#
_cell.length_a   1.000
_cell.length_b   1.000
_cell.length_c   1.000
_cell.angle_alpha   90.00
_cell.angle_beta   90.00
_cell.angle_gamma   90.00
#
_symmetry.space_group_name_H-M   'P 1'
#
loop_
_entity.id
_entity.type
_entity.pdbx_description
1 polymer ?
#
loop_
_entity_poly.entity_id
_entity_poly.type
_entity_poly.pdbx_seq_one_letter_code
_entity_poly.pdbx_strand_id
1 'polypeptide(L)'
;MAQEVANKFIENVCNHLVRNMNITKVEEHFKEVIEMQRKSAHSQIDFWDRLMMNMLYFTENEQVWEKEFLKMLEKKEWLKTTVLEEELLMHQMRIRQQVAEQMDAAKELFHKQYVTDNVTEEDIVYDYAYSSAGNSMRVDLLTVLVSTPEQSKVLFNADPQETIRIINGYIAYHTDGIINKTKII
;
A
#
# COMPACT_ATOMS: atom_id res chain seq x y z
N MET A 1 11.72 13.33 -23.18
CA MET A 1 10.40 13.32 -23.85
C MET A 1 9.48 12.21 -23.36
N ALA A 2 9.66 10.92 -23.68
CA ALA A 2 8.71 9.87 -23.27
C ALA A 2 8.56 9.75 -21.73
N GLN A 3 9.67 9.73 -20.99
CA GLN A 3 9.65 9.70 -19.52
C GLN A 3 8.97 10.93 -18.90
N GLU A 4 9.18 12.12 -19.45
CA GLU A 4 8.57 13.35 -18.92
C GLU A 4 7.05 13.36 -19.08
N VAL A 5 6.55 12.82 -20.20
CA VAL A 5 5.10 12.67 -20.42
C VAL A 5 4.53 11.64 -19.46
N ALA A 6 5.21 10.50 -19.26
CA ALA A 6 4.80 9.50 -18.27
C ALA A 6 4.79 10.07 -16.84
N ASN A 7 5.82 10.81 -16.44
CA ASN A 7 5.90 11.45 -15.12
C ASN A 7 4.74 12.42 -14.88
N LYS A 8 4.41 13.26 -15.87
CA LYS A 8 3.24 14.16 -15.79
C LYS A 8 1.92 13.40 -15.73
N PHE A 9 1.81 12.29 -16.47
CA PHE A 9 0.63 11.43 -16.41
C PHE A 9 0.46 10.81 -15.02
N ILE A 10 1.53 10.24 -14.46
CA ILE A 10 1.56 9.66 -13.10
C ILE A 10 1.13 10.71 -12.07
N GLU A 11 1.76 11.89 -12.11
CA GLU A 11 1.42 13.01 -11.22
C GLU A 11 -0.07 13.34 -11.28
N ASN A 12 -0.63 13.47 -12.48
CA ASN A 12 -2.05 13.79 -12.66
C ASN A 12 -2.97 12.70 -12.10
N VAL A 13 -2.65 11.42 -12.33
CA VAL A 13 -3.44 10.30 -11.82
C VAL A 13 -3.39 10.25 -10.29
N CYS A 14 -2.19 10.31 -9.70
CA CYS A 14 -2.01 10.30 -8.25
C CYS A 14 -2.70 11.49 -7.58
N ASN A 15 -2.57 12.70 -8.15
CA ASN A 15 -3.29 13.88 -7.67
C ASN A 15 -4.81 13.70 -7.76
N HIS A 16 -5.31 13.09 -8.84
CA HIS A 16 -6.74 12.85 -9.03
C HIS A 16 -7.31 11.92 -7.95
N LEU A 17 -6.58 10.86 -7.59
CA LEU A 17 -7.00 9.90 -6.56
C LEU A 17 -7.25 10.57 -5.21
N VAL A 18 -6.44 11.57 -4.85
CA VAL A 18 -6.51 12.20 -3.52
C VAL A 18 -7.26 13.53 -3.49
N ARG A 19 -7.49 14.18 -4.64
CA ARG A 19 -8.01 15.56 -4.72
C ARG A 19 -9.32 15.79 -3.96
N ASN A 20 -10.23 14.83 -4.01
CA ASN A 20 -11.56 14.92 -3.38
C ASN A 20 -11.73 13.93 -2.23
N MET A 21 -10.61 13.41 -1.70
CA MET A 21 -10.65 12.47 -0.59
C MET A 21 -11.23 13.15 0.65
N ASN A 22 -12.24 12.51 1.25
CA ASN A 22 -12.83 12.99 2.49
C ASN A 22 -11.93 12.57 3.66
N ILE A 23 -11.02 13.46 4.05
CA ILE A 23 -10.06 13.19 5.13
C ILE A 23 -10.74 12.83 6.45
N THR A 24 -11.89 13.42 6.77
CA THR A 24 -12.65 13.07 7.98
C THR A 24 -13.07 11.61 7.96
N LYS A 25 -13.61 11.13 6.84
CA LYS A 25 -13.98 9.71 6.70
C LYS A 25 -12.77 8.78 6.75
N VAL A 26 -11.63 9.21 6.20
CA VAL A 26 -10.37 8.44 6.27
C VAL A 26 -9.90 8.34 7.72
N GLU A 27 -9.92 9.45 8.47
CA GLU A 27 -9.58 9.46 9.89
C GLU A 27 -10.53 8.58 10.72
N GLU A 28 -11.84 8.70 10.50
CA GLU A 28 -12.86 7.86 11.15
C GLU A 28 -12.60 6.37 10.86
N HIS A 29 -12.32 6.03 9.60
CA HIS A 29 -12.01 4.65 9.22
C HIS A 29 -10.77 4.12 9.93
N PHE A 30 -9.68 4.87 9.99
CA PHE A 30 -8.49 4.46 10.72
C PHE A 30 -8.78 4.25 12.21
N LYS A 31 -9.47 5.20 12.84
CA LYS A 31 -9.86 5.09 14.27
C LYS A 31 -10.69 3.85 14.53
N GLU A 32 -11.69 3.59 13.68
CA GLU A 32 -12.54 2.40 13.79
C GLU A 32 -11.76 1.09 13.67
N VAL A 33 -10.88 0.99 12.67
CA VAL A 33 -10.08 -0.22 12.43
C VAL A 33 -9.07 -0.45 13.55
N ILE A 34 -8.35 0.59 13.98
CA ILE A 34 -7.38 0.50 15.07
C ILE A 34 -8.08 0.12 16.38
N GLU A 35 -9.23 0.73 16.68
CA GLU A 35 -10.00 0.42 17.87
C GLU A 35 -10.57 -1.01 17.84
N MET A 36 -11.00 -1.49 16.66
CA MET A 36 -11.44 -2.87 16.49
C MET A 36 -10.30 -3.86 16.78
N GLN A 37 -9.10 -3.60 16.23
CA GLN A 37 -7.91 -4.41 16.50
C GLN A 37 -7.57 -4.41 17.99
N ARG A 38 -7.56 -3.24 18.62
CA ARG A 38 -7.30 -3.05 20.05
C ARG A 38 -8.27 -3.84 20.93
N LYS A 39 -9.59 -3.73 20.67
CA LYS A 39 -10.62 -4.47 21.41
C LYS A 39 -10.53 -5.98 21.25
N SER A 40 -10.02 -6.44 20.10
CA SER A 40 -9.84 -7.87 19.82
C SER A 40 -8.55 -8.46 20.41
N ALA A 41 -7.65 -7.62 20.89
CA ALA A 41 -6.36 -8.05 21.43
C ALA A 41 -6.45 -8.40 22.92
N HIS A 42 -5.65 -9.38 23.35
CA HIS A 42 -5.61 -9.82 24.74
C HIS A 42 -4.66 -8.99 25.63
N SER A 43 -3.76 -8.23 25.01
CA SER A 43 -2.78 -7.37 25.69
C SER A 43 -2.29 -6.28 24.74
N GLN A 44 -1.52 -5.33 25.25
CA GLN A 44 -0.88 -4.31 24.42
C GLN A 44 0.10 -4.91 23.42
N ILE A 45 0.92 -5.89 23.83
CA ILE A 45 1.85 -6.57 22.92
C ILE A 45 1.10 -7.35 21.83
N ASP A 46 0.00 -8.02 22.17
CA ASP A 46 -0.84 -8.70 21.16
C ASP A 46 -1.46 -7.70 20.17
N PHE A 47 -1.86 -6.52 20.65
CA PHE A 47 -2.35 -5.44 19.80
C PHE A 47 -1.26 -4.95 18.83
N TRP A 48 -0.05 -4.70 19.33
CA TRP A 48 1.10 -4.28 18.52
C TRP A 48 1.47 -5.34 17.48
N ASP A 49 1.55 -6.61 17.88
CA ASP A 49 1.83 -7.72 16.97
C ASP A 49 0.81 -7.80 15.84
N ARG A 50 -0.47 -7.58 16.10
CA ARG A 50 -1.51 -7.57 15.06
C ARG A 50 -1.28 -6.47 14.03
N LEU A 51 -0.93 -5.27 14.48
CA LEU A 51 -0.63 -4.15 13.57
C LEU A 51 0.64 -4.44 12.74
N MET A 52 1.71 -4.93 13.38
CA MET A 52 2.94 -5.31 12.70
C MET A 52 2.74 -6.43 11.68
N MET A 53 1.94 -7.45 12.01
CA MET A 53 1.58 -8.52 11.07
C MET A 53 0.79 -8.01 9.86
N ASN A 54 -0.10 -7.03 10.07
CA ASN A 54 -0.79 -6.37 8.95
C ASN A 54 0.20 -5.56 8.08
N MET A 55 1.18 -4.89 8.68
CA MET A 55 2.22 -4.18 7.93
C MET A 55 3.11 -5.12 7.12
N LEU A 56 3.46 -6.28 7.68
CA LEU A 56 4.14 -7.33 6.94
C LEU A 56 3.30 -7.77 5.73
N TYR A 57 2.01 -8.01 5.93
CA TYR A 57 1.08 -8.32 4.84
C TYR A 57 1.07 -7.22 3.75
N PHE A 58 1.07 -5.93 4.11
CA PHE A 58 1.11 -4.84 3.14
C PHE A 58 2.44 -4.78 2.39
N THR A 59 3.56 -5.05 3.07
CA THR A 59 4.90 -5.10 2.47
C THR A 59 5.00 -6.20 1.42
N GLU A 60 4.47 -7.39 1.72
CA GLU A 60 4.42 -8.50 0.76
C GLU A 60 3.48 -8.18 -0.43
N ASN A 61 2.37 -7.47 -0.19
CA ASN A 61 1.49 -7.02 -1.27
C ASN A 61 2.18 -6.00 -2.19
N GLU A 62 2.96 -5.08 -1.63
CA GLU A 62 3.73 -4.11 -2.40
C GLU A 62 4.70 -4.80 -3.38
N GLN A 63 5.46 -5.80 -2.91
CA GLN A 63 6.38 -6.54 -3.78
C GLN A 63 5.68 -7.25 -4.93
N VAL A 64 4.52 -7.86 -4.66
CA VAL A 64 3.72 -8.53 -5.69
C VAL A 64 3.13 -7.51 -6.67
N TRP A 65 2.64 -6.39 -6.17
CA TRP A 65 2.14 -5.29 -6.99
C TRP A 65 3.23 -4.78 -7.94
N GLU A 66 4.44 -4.50 -7.44
CA GLU A 66 5.56 -4.03 -8.25
C GLU A 66 5.90 -5.02 -9.36
N LYS A 67 5.93 -6.31 -9.03
CA LYS A 67 6.24 -7.37 -9.99
C LYS A 67 5.20 -7.49 -11.10
N GLU A 68 3.91 -7.49 -10.76
CA GLU A 68 2.86 -7.57 -11.79
C GLU A 68 2.79 -6.30 -12.62
N PHE A 69 2.99 -5.13 -12.00
CA PHE A 69 3.00 -3.87 -12.70
C PHE A 69 4.20 -3.75 -13.65
N LEU A 70 5.40 -4.14 -13.20
CA LEU A 70 6.60 -4.23 -14.04
C LEU A 70 6.36 -5.12 -15.26
N LYS A 71 5.78 -6.31 -15.04
CA LYS A 71 5.46 -7.25 -16.11
C LYS A 71 4.50 -6.65 -17.14
N MET A 72 3.50 -5.87 -16.73
CA MET A 72 2.60 -5.15 -17.66
C MET A 72 3.35 -4.08 -18.45
N LEU A 73 4.23 -3.31 -17.80
CA LEU A 73 5.03 -2.27 -18.45
C LEU A 73 6.02 -2.86 -19.47
N GLU A 74 6.75 -3.94 -19.10
CA GLU A 74 7.71 -4.62 -19.97
C GLU A 74 7.05 -5.27 -21.18
N LYS A 75 5.89 -5.91 -20.98
CA LYS A 75 5.09 -6.51 -22.06
C LYS A 75 4.33 -5.48 -22.87
N LYS A 76 4.24 -4.24 -22.39
CA LYS A 76 3.45 -3.16 -22.97
C LYS A 76 1.99 -3.55 -23.17
N GLU A 77 1.46 -4.27 -22.19
CA GLU A 77 0.11 -4.80 -22.22
C GLU A 77 -0.51 -4.71 -20.83
N TRP A 78 -1.64 -4.02 -20.75
CA TRP A 78 -2.45 -3.99 -19.53
C TRP A 78 -3.26 -5.29 -19.44
N LEU A 79 -3.36 -5.84 -18.23
CA LEU A 79 -4.34 -6.89 -17.97
C LEU A 79 -5.75 -6.37 -18.22
N LYS A 80 -6.69 -7.28 -18.51
CA LYS A 80 -8.13 -6.94 -18.46
C LYS A 80 -8.53 -6.76 -17.00
N THR A 81 -9.48 -5.87 -16.71
CA THR A 81 -9.96 -5.59 -15.35
C THR A 81 -10.36 -6.86 -14.59
N THR A 82 -11.12 -7.77 -15.21
CA THR A 82 -11.54 -9.03 -14.56
C THR A 82 -10.36 -9.94 -14.23
N VAL A 83 -9.35 -9.99 -15.11
CA VAL A 83 -8.13 -10.77 -14.88
C VAL A 83 -7.30 -10.15 -13.76
N LEU A 84 -7.22 -8.81 -13.71
CA LEU A 84 -6.56 -8.10 -12.62
C LEU A 84 -7.23 -8.42 -11.28
N GLU A 85 -8.56 -8.36 -11.18
CA GLU A 85 -9.30 -8.65 -9.95
C GLU A 85 -9.05 -10.09 -9.46
N GLU A 86 -9.08 -11.07 -10.36
CA GLU A 86 -8.77 -12.47 -10.04
C GLU A 86 -7.33 -12.65 -9.55
N GLU A 87 -6.35 -12.04 -10.24
CA GLU A 87 -4.94 -12.08 -9.84
C GLU A 87 -4.73 -11.42 -8.47
N LEU A 88 -5.30 -10.23 -8.24
CA LEU A 88 -5.21 -9.55 -6.94
C LEU A 88 -5.78 -10.41 -5.82
N LEU A 89 -6.94 -11.05 -6.03
CA LEU A 89 -7.53 -11.96 -5.04
C LEU A 89 -6.61 -13.17 -4.75
N MET A 90 -6.08 -13.80 -5.80
CA MET A 90 -5.16 -14.94 -5.65
C MET A 90 -3.89 -14.55 -4.90
N HIS A 91 -3.33 -13.38 -5.20
CA HIS A 91 -2.15 -12.86 -4.51
C HIS A 91 -2.45 -12.57 -3.04
N GLN A 92 -3.58 -11.94 -2.72
CA GLN A 92 -3.99 -11.72 -1.34
C GLN A 92 -4.11 -13.02 -0.55
N MET A 93 -4.67 -14.08 -1.15
CA MET A 93 -4.76 -15.40 -0.51
C MET A 93 -3.38 -16.02 -0.27
N ARG A 94 -2.50 -15.97 -1.27
CA ARG A 94 -1.13 -16.50 -1.16
C ARG A 94 -0.32 -15.77 -0.10
N ILE A 95 -0.39 -14.44 -0.09
CA ILE A 95 0.32 -13.62 0.89
C ILE A 95 -0.20 -13.89 2.30
N ARG A 96 -1.52 -14.01 2.50
CA ARG A 96 -2.08 -14.40 3.81
C ARG A 96 -1.52 -15.73 4.30
N GLN A 97 -1.38 -16.70 3.40
CA GLN A 97 -0.78 -17.99 3.75
C GLN A 97 0.71 -17.82 4.12
N GLN A 98 1.49 -17.11 3.31
CA GLN A 98 2.92 -16.87 3.57
C GLN A 98 3.15 -16.14 4.90
N VAL A 99 2.35 -15.10 5.17
CA VAL A 99 2.41 -14.33 6.42
C VAL A 99 2.02 -15.22 7.62
N ALA A 100 1.02 -16.09 7.46
CA ALA A 100 0.65 -17.03 8.51
C ALA A 100 1.76 -18.07 8.79
N GLU A 101 2.44 -18.56 7.75
CA GLU A 101 3.56 -19.49 7.86
C GLU A 101 4.78 -18.88 8.57
N GLN A 102 4.94 -17.56 8.50
CA GLN A 102 6.05 -16.82 9.10
C GLN A 102 5.70 -16.16 10.44
N MET A 103 4.46 -16.29 10.91
CA MET A 103 3.92 -15.49 12.01
C MET A 103 4.75 -15.58 13.30
N ASP A 104 5.08 -16.80 13.74
CA ASP A 104 5.78 -16.98 15.02
C ASP A 104 7.19 -16.38 14.97
N ALA A 105 7.93 -16.62 13.87
CA ALA A 105 9.25 -16.07 13.66
C ALA A 105 9.22 -14.53 13.52
N ALA A 106 8.21 -13.98 12.86
CA ALA A 106 8.04 -12.54 12.71
C ALA A 106 7.77 -11.87 14.06
N LYS A 107 6.91 -12.44 14.91
CA LYS A 107 6.63 -11.92 16.26
C LYS A 107 7.86 -11.90 17.14
N GLU A 108 8.70 -12.93 17.09
CA GLU A 108 9.97 -12.92 17.84
C GLU A 108 10.89 -11.77 17.42
N LEU A 109 10.89 -11.39 16.14
CA LEU A 109 11.65 -10.24 15.65
C LEU A 109 11.02 -8.92 16.08
N PHE A 110 9.70 -8.80 15.99
CA PHE A 110 8.98 -7.59 16.43
C PHE A 110 9.21 -7.32 17.91
N HIS A 111 9.14 -8.33 18.77
CA HIS A 111 9.35 -8.18 20.21
C HIS A 111 10.76 -7.68 20.54
N LYS A 112 11.76 -8.16 19.79
CA LYS A 112 13.14 -7.63 19.91
C LYS A 112 13.21 -6.18 19.47
N GLN A 113 12.52 -5.82 18.39
CA GLN A 113 12.47 -4.46 17.87
C GLN A 113 11.83 -3.50 18.87
N TYR A 114 10.69 -3.87 19.46
CA TYR A 114 9.99 -3.03 20.44
C TYR A 114 10.91 -2.59 21.59
N VAL A 115 11.73 -3.52 22.08
CA VAL A 115 12.67 -3.27 23.18
C VAL A 115 13.92 -2.53 22.72
N THR A 116 14.49 -2.93 21.59
CA THR A 116 15.78 -2.40 21.12
C THR A 116 15.65 -0.96 20.64
N ASP A 117 14.57 -0.66 19.93
CA ASP A 117 14.36 0.65 19.31
C ASP A 117 13.47 1.56 20.19
N ASN A 118 13.05 1.07 21.36
CA ASN A 118 12.12 1.77 22.26
C ASN A 118 10.85 2.24 21.54
N VAL A 119 10.29 1.34 20.71
CA VAL A 119 9.10 1.60 19.90
C VAL A 119 7.91 1.85 20.80
N THR A 120 7.16 2.91 20.49
CA THR A 120 5.93 3.25 21.19
C THR A 120 4.70 2.78 20.42
N GLU A 121 3.54 2.78 21.08
CA GLU A 121 2.27 2.52 20.41
C GLU A 121 1.97 3.55 19.31
N GLU A 122 2.37 4.81 19.53
CA GLU A 122 2.19 5.89 18.58
C GLU A 122 2.94 5.60 17.27
N ASP A 123 4.19 5.14 17.38
CA ASP A 123 5.00 4.74 16.23
C ASP A 123 4.34 3.62 15.43
N ILE A 124 3.89 2.55 16.11
CA ILE A 124 3.27 1.39 15.46
C ILE A 124 1.94 1.76 14.79
N VAL A 125 1.13 2.58 15.45
CA VAL A 125 -0.16 3.05 14.89
C VAL A 125 0.08 3.93 13.67
N TYR A 126 1.07 4.83 13.73
CA TYR A 126 1.45 5.67 12.60
C TYR A 126 1.93 4.83 11.42
N ASP A 127 2.88 3.93 11.64
CA ASP A 127 3.45 3.06 10.59
C ASP A 127 2.39 2.15 9.97
N TYR A 128 1.45 1.65 10.79
CA TYR A 128 0.33 0.86 10.31
C TYR A 128 -0.58 1.66 9.38
N ALA A 129 -0.99 2.86 9.81
CA ALA A 129 -1.84 3.72 9.01
C ALA A 129 -1.16 4.13 7.71
N TYR A 130 0.13 4.46 7.78
CA TYR A 130 0.97 4.77 6.62
C TYR A 130 1.01 3.61 5.62
N SER A 131 1.36 2.41 6.08
CA SER A 131 1.44 1.20 5.26
C SER A 131 0.09 0.85 4.64
N SER A 132 -1.00 0.96 5.40
CA SER A 132 -2.36 0.68 4.95
C SER A 132 -2.83 1.66 3.86
N ALA A 133 -2.59 2.97 4.05
CA ALA A 133 -2.89 3.99 3.06
C ALA A 133 -2.07 3.79 1.77
N GLY A 134 -0.76 3.55 1.90
CA GLY A 134 0.11 3.27 0.75
C GLY A 134 -0.34 2.04 -0.05
N ASN A 135 -0.68 0.94 0.64
CA ASN A 135 -1.23 -0.25 -0.01
C ASN A 135 -2.55 0.06 -0.76
N SER A 136 -3.44 0.82 -0.15
CA SER A 136 -4.72 1.20 -0.77
C SER A 136 -4.52 2.04 -2.03
N MET A 137 -3.61 3.02 -1.97
CA MET A 137 -3.26 3.85 -3.14
C MET A 137 -2.66 3.03 -4.29
N ARG A 138 -1.85 2.00 -4.01
CA ARG A 138 -1.30 1.12 -5.06
C ARG A 138 -2.40 0.36 -5.79
N VAL A 139 -3.39 -0.17 -5.06
CA VAL A 139 -4.55 -0.88 -5.63
C VAL A 139 -5.41 0.06 -6.46
N ASP A 140 -5.74 1.24 -5.93
CA ASP A 140 -6.55 2.24 -6.63
C ASP A 140 -5.86 2.73 -7.92
N LEU A 141 -4.56 3.02 -7.84
CA LEU A 141 -3.77 3.42 -8.99
C LEU A 141 -3.80 2.35 -10.08
N LEU A 142 -3.51 1.09 -9.73
CA LEU A 142 -3.49 0.01 -10.70
C LEU A 142 -4.86 -0.20 -11.35
N THR A 143 -5.92 -0.08 -10.56
CA THR A 143 -7.30 -0.15 -11.05
C THR A 143 -7.60 0.96 -12.06
N VAL A 144 -7.18 2.20 -11.79
CA VAL A 144 -7.34 3.32 -12.73
C VAL A 144 -6.56 3.07 -14.02
N LEU A 145 -5.30 2.65 -13.92
CA LEU A 145 -4.45 2.41 -15.10
C LEU A 145 -5.03 1.34 -16.02
N VAL A 146 -5.51 0.23 -15.45
CA VAL A 146 -6.12 -0.88 -16.19
C VAL A 146 -7.50 -0.53 -16.74
N SER A 147 -8.27 0.32 -16.04
CA SER A 147 -9.60 0.75 -16.49
C SER A 147 -9.57 1.90 -17.51
N THR A 148 -8.42 2.56 -17.68
CA THR A 148 -8.20 3.65 -18.67
C THR A 148 -7.06 3.32 -19.64
N PRO A 149 -7.09 2.15 -20.30
CA PRO A 149 -5.93 1.59 -20.98
C PRO A 149 -5.39 2.48 -22.11
N GLU A 150 -6.26 3.22 -22.82
CA GLU A 150 -5.82 4.11 -23.90
C GLU A 150 -5.04 5.32 -23.38
N GLN A 151 -5.44 5.89 -22.24
CA GLN A 151 -4.74 7.00 -21.63
C GLN A 151 -3.43 6.54 -20.96
N SER A 152 -3.47 5.39 -20.27
CA SER A 152 -2.33 4.87 -19.52
C SER A 152 -1.23 4.24 -20.38
N LYS A 153 -1.50 3.89 -21.65
CA LYS A 153 -0.50 3.40 -22.63
C LYS A 153 0.74 4.30 -22.75
N VAL A 154 0.65 5.58 -22.40
CA VAL A 154 1.80 6.47 -22.36
C VAL A 154 2.95 5.95 -21.49
N LEU A 155 2.64 5.15 -20.45
CA LEU A 155 3.62 4.51 -19.58
C LEU A 155 4.46 3.45 -20.28
N PHE A 156 3.96 2.80 -21.34
CA PHE A 156 4.68 1.76 -22.08
C PHE A 156 5.86 2.27 -22.92
N ASN A 157 5.97 3.58 -23.07
CA ASN A 157 7.07 4.23 -23.78
C ASN A 157 8.13 4.79 -22.83
N ALA A 158 7.89 4.75 -21.52
CA ALA A 158 8.82 5.16 -20.48
C ALA A 158 9.68 3.98 -20.03
N ASP A 159 10.72 4.26 -19.24
CA ASP A 159 11.50 3.21 -18.59
C ASP A 159 10.64 2.55 -17.49
N PRO A 160 10.46 1.22 -17.49
CA PRO A 160 9.57 0.55 -16.53
C PRO A 160 10.01 0.73 -15.07
N GLN A 161 11.31 0.65 -14.80
CA GLN A 161 11.85 0.73 -13.44
C GLN A 161 11.74 2.15 -12.89
N GLU A 162 12.09 3.15 -13.70
CA GLU A 162 11.91 4.56 -13.37
C GLU A 162 10.43 4.91 -13.19
N THR A 163 9.54 4.35 -14.01
CA THR A 163 8.09 4.53 -13.88
C THR A 163 7.58 4.04 -12.52
N ILE A 164 7.99 2.84 -12.09
CA ILE A 164 7.66 2.30 -10.76
C ILE A 164 8.22 3.19 -9.65
N ARG A 165 9.50 3.58 -9.76
CA ARG A 165 10.15 4.45 -8.78
C ARG A 165 9.42 5.78 -8.59
N ILE A 166 9.02 6.41 -9.69
CA ILE A 166 8.27 7.68 -9.67
C ILE A 166 6.88 7.48 -9.04
N ILE A 167 6.18 6.41 -9.40
CA ILE A 167 4.89 6.09 -8.79
C ILE A 167 5.02 5.89 -7.28
N ASN A 168 5.98 5.09 -6.82
CA ASN A 168 6.21 4.88 -5.39
C ASN A 168 6.54 6.19 -4.66
N GLY A 169 7.29 7.09 -5.30
CA GLY A 169 7.55 8.44 -4.75
C GLY A 169 6.27 9.26 -4.59
N TYR A 170 5.37 9.25 -5.57
CA TYR A 170 4.07 9.94 -5.47
C TYR A 170 3.15 9.31 -4.43
N ILE A 171 3.13 7.97 -4.34
CA ILE A 171 2.36 7.27 -3.31
C ILE A 171 2.87 7.68 -1.93
N ALA A 172 4.18 7.60 -1.67
CA ALA A 172 4.76 8.02 -0.40
C ALA A 172 4.41 9.48 -0.06
N TYR A 173 4.59 10.41 -1.00
CA TYR A 173 4.26 11.82 -0.83
C TYR A 173 2.79 12.05 -0.45
N HIS A 174 1.87 11.35 -1.10
CA HIS A 174 0.45 11.50 -0.81
C HIS A 174 0.04 10.77 0.46
N THR A 175 0.62 9.62 0.77
CA THR A 175 0.44 8.91 2.03
C THR A 175 0.88 9.80 3.19
N ASP A 176 2.06 10.41 3.13
CA ASP A 176 2.53 11.41 4.11
C ASP A 176 1.49 12.53 4.28
N GLY A 177 1.01 13.08 3.15
CA GLY A 177 0.02 14.15 3.14
C GLY A 177 -1.34 13.75 3.72
N ILE A 178 -1.74 12.48 3.61
CA ILE A 178 -2.97 11.94 4.22
C ILE A 178 -2.77 11.77 5.71
N ILE A 179 -1.73 11.03 6.12
CA ILE A 179 -1.48 10.71 7.52
C ILE A 179 -1.26 11.98 8.35
N ASN A 180 -0.54 12.97 7.84
CA ASN A 180 -0.32 14.25 8.54
C ASN A 180 -1.59 15.09 8.72
N LYS A 181 -2.65 14.83 7.94
CA LYS A 181 -3.93 15.53 8.06
C LYS A 181 -4.93 14.78 8.94
N THR A 182 -4.68 13.50 9.21
CA THR A 182 -5.51 12.67 10.07
C THR A 182 -4.98 12.68 11.50
N LYS A 183 -5.86 12.92 12.47
CA LYS A 183 -5.54 12.82 13.90
C LYS A 183 -5.81 11.42 14.40
N ILE A 184 -4.92 10.48 14.04
CA ILE A 184 -5.08 9.05 14.34
C ILE A 184 -4.70 8.73 15.79
N ILE A 185 -3.81 9.54 16.38
CA ILE A 185 -3.38 9.48 17.79
C ILE A 185 -4.00 10.65 18.56
#